data_AF-A0A1I7VLY6-F1
#
_entry.id   AF-A0A1I7VLY6-F1
#
_cell.length_a   1.000
_cell.length_b   1.000
_cell.length_c   1.000
_cell.angle_alpha   90.00
_cell.angle_beta   90.00
_cell.angle_gamma   90.00
#
_symmetry.space_group_name_H-M   'P 1'
#
loop_
_entity.id
_entity.type
_entity.pdbx_description
1 polymer ?
#
loop_
_entity_poly.entity_id
_entity_poly.type
_entity_poly.pdbx_seq_one_letter_code
_entity_poly.pdbx_strand_id
1 'polypeptide(L)'
;MTFFMKHTLLDLLKQVRLNSRATTNSSGGPAKWLDDAVTYADVQTSFVDPCTSLPYPEKELHRFLENKTPKVRGKADNKIVNKRSNNGKLDFSHIPIEEQVVVLFPGQGTQYVGMGKKVVDCSKVIDIYKKASEILQYDLLKLCLEGPKSKLDQTVYSQPAIFVSSLAAWEKAKAENETLSARTTDVAGFSIGEFAAFVLSEILSFEDALRLVKIRAEAMQQCSLRYPSGMITLRVNAATRLEDALEDAKTYAWEKDELPLCEVANYLFCGVKVIGASENCINFLNNNQEKYVFQVVKRLDVNGAFHTTLMKDVANTLKNAIKDVKINEQPRMNIYSNYTGKLHIYNEKRIREAIVKQVCSPVKWEQIQQLLHAKHQDFKFPTFIEVGPGKQLGAMLLKISKKAYKNYISYTA
;
A
#
# COMPACT_ATOMS: atom_id res chain seq x y z
N MET A 1 -11.48 -38.02 2.66
CA MET A 1 -11.14 -36.58 2.89
C MET A 1 -9.67 -36.25 2.61
N THR A 2 -8.73 -37.20 2.72
CA THR A 2 -7.28 -37.04 2.47
C THR A 2 -6.85 -36.97 1.00
N PHE A 3 -7.68 -37.42 0.06
CA PHE A 3 -7.33 -37.44 -1.37
C PHE A 3 -7.49 -36.07 -2.06
N PHE A 4 -8.45 -35.25 -1.61
CA PHE A 4 -8.73 -33.92 -2.19
C PHE A 4 -7.69 -32.85 -1.79
N MET A 5 -7.11 -32.95 -0.59
CA MET A 5 -6.05 -32.04 -0.12
C MET A 5 -4.73 -32.24 -0.87
N LYS A 6 -4.35 -33.48 -1.20
CA LYS A 6 -3.11 -33.76 -1.96
C LYS A 6 -3.15 -33.17 -3.36
N HIS A 7 -4.30 -33.25 -4.04
CA HIS A 7 -4.43 -32.72 -5.40
C HIS A 7 -4.33 -31.19 -5.45
N THR A 8 -4.87 -30.49 -4.45
CA THR A 8 -4.80 -29.02 -4.37
C THR A 8 -3.41 -28.52 -3.97
N LEU A 9 -2.68 -29.26 -3.13
CA LEU A 9 -1.28 -28.97 -2.81
C LEU A 9 -0.36 -29.15 -4.05
N LEU A 10 -0.58 -30.21 -4.83
CA LEU A 10 0.19 -30.50 -6.05
C LEU A 10 0.00 -29.45 -7.15
N ASP A 11 -1.20 -28.88 -7.29
CA ASP A 11 -1.46 -27.81 -8.26
C ASP A 11 -0.81 -26.48 -7.86
N LEU A 12 -0.75 -26.17 -6.56
CA LEU A 12 0.03 -25.03 -6.05
C LEU A 12 1.54 -25.22 -6.31
N LEU A 13 2.04 -26.44 -6.10
CA LEU A 13 3.46 -26.82 -6.27
C LEU A 13 3.92 -26.74 -7.74
N LYS A 14 3.07 -27.07 -8.71
CA LYS A 14 3.37 -26.91 -10.14
C LYS A 14 3.55 -25.44 -10.55
N GLN A 15 2.87 -24.51 -9.88
CA GLN A 15 2.98 -23.08 -10.17
C GLN A 15 4.23 -22.42 -9.56
N VAL A 16 4.78 -22.98 -8.47
CA VAL A 16 6.00 -22.45 -7.81
C VAL A 16 7.27 -22.85 -8.57
N ARG A 17 7.27 -24.00 -9.26
CA ARG A 17 8.47 -24.60 -9.88
C ARG A 17 8.90 -24.02 -11.24
N LEU A 18 8.15 -23.09 -11.85
CA LEU A 18 8.41 -22.63 -13.22
C LEU A 18 9.37 -21.45 -13.37
N ASN A 19 9.97 -20.91 -12.29
CA ASN A 19 10.82 -19.71 -12.36
C ASN A 19 12.32 -19.91 -12.11
N SER A 20 12.83 -21.14 -12.06
CA SER A 20 14.27 -21.40 -11.91
C SER A 20 14.90 -21.85 -13.23
N ARG A 21 15.13 -20.92 -14.16
CA ARG A 21 16.21 -21.07 -15.16
C ARG A 21 17.10 -19.83 -15.11
N ALA A 22 18.26 -20.02 -14.49
CA ALA A 22 19.32 -19.04 -14.39
C ALA A 22 19.94 -18.79 -15.77
N THR A 23 19.98 -17.53 -16.18
CA THR A 23 20.85 -17.05 -17.25
C THR A 23 21.98 -16.25 -16.62
N THR A 24 23.18 -16.84 -16.61
CA THR A 24 24.45 -16.16 -16.43
C THR A 24 24.67 -15.22 -17.61
N ASN A 25 24.73 -13.91 -17.37
CA ASN A 25 25.30 -12.97 -18.33
C ASN A 25 26.12 -11.91 -17.59
N SER A 26 27.42 -12.00 -17.78
CA SER A 26 28.43 -11.01 -17.41
C SER A 26 28.38 -9.84 -18.39
N SER A 27 27.78 -8.73 -17.97
CA SER A 27 27.97 -7.43 -18.60
C SER A 27 27.78 -6.37 -17.51
N GLY A 28 28.81 -5.56 -17.28
CA GLY A 28 28.95 -4.63 -16.14
C GLY A 28 27.90 -3.52 -16.07
N GLY A 29 26.68 -3.87 -15.72
CA GLY A 29 25.68 -2.98 -15.13
C GLY A 29 25.82 -2.95 -13.59
N PRO A 30 25.21 -1.97 -12.90
CA PRO A 30 25.22 -1.92 -11.44
C PRO A 30 24.66 -3.24 -10.88
N ALA A 31 25.24 -3.71 -9.78
CA ALA A 31 24.86 -4.98 -9.19
C ALA A 31 23.36 -4.98 -8.85
N LYS A 32 22.67 -6.08 -9.17
CA LYS A 32 21.20 -6.22 -9.09
C LYS A 32 20.61 -5.86 -7.71
N TRP A 33 21.41 -5.92 -6.64
CA TRP A 33 21.01 -5.54 -5.28
C TRP A 33 20.91 -4.02 -5.07
N LEU A 34 21.58 -3.17 -5.87
CA LEU A 34 21.46 -1.71 -5.79
C LEU A 34 20.06 -1.22 -6.22
N ASP A 35 19.36 -1.95 -7.09
CA ASP A 35 17.98 -1.62 -7.46
C ASP A 35 16.98 -1.97 -6.34
N ASP A 36 17.34 -2.88 -5.43
CA ASP A 36 16.48 -3.37 -4.36
C ASP A 36 16.79 -2.74 -2.98
N ALA A 37 17.98 -2.14 -2.78
CA ALA A 37 18.48 -1.78 -1.45
C ALA A 37 18.84 -0.30 -1.21
N VAL A 38 18.81 0.59 -2.21
CA VAL A 38 19.14 2.00 -1.97
C VAL A 38 17.88 2.78 -1.63
N THR A 39 17.62 2.99 -0.33
CA THR A 39 16.59 3.94 0.09
C THR A 39 17.14 5.36 0.06
N TYR A 40 16.31 6.32 -0.34
CA TYR A 40 16.66 7.74 -0.28
C TYR A 40 17.01 8.21 1.14
N ALA A 41 16.49 7.51 2.17
CA ALA A 41 16.84 7.77 3.57
C ALA A 41 18.33 7.50 3.82
N ASP A 42 18.89 6.40 3.29
CA ASP A 42 20.31 6.05 3.43
C ASP A 42 21.21 7.13 2.79
N VAL A 43 20.75 7.72 1.68
CA VAL A 43 21.45 8.82 1.02
C VAL A 43 21.35 10.10 1.84
N GLN A 44 20.19 10.40 2.43
CA GLN A 44 19.94 11.68 3.10
C GLN A 44 20.53 11.76 4.52
N THR A 45 20.59 10.68 5.30
CA THR A 45 21.29 10.68 6.61
C THR A 45 22.78 10.98 6.49
N SER A 46 23.39 10.60 5.37
CA SER A 46 24.81 10.76 5.09
C SER A 46 25.24 12.22 4.86
N PHE A 47 24.31 13.11 4.51
CA PHE A 47 24.60 14.53 4.24
C PHE A 47 24.44 15.45 5.46
N VAL A 48 23.92 14.95 6.59
CA VAL A 48 23.55 15.79 7.76
C VAL A 48 24.35 15.50 9.03
N ASP A 49 25.24 14.51 9.02
CA ASP A 49 26.10 14.18 10.16
C ASP A 49 27.55 13.91 9.69
N PRO A 50 28.53 14.78 10.03
CA PRO A 50 29.92 14.66 9.58
C PRO A 50 30.67 13.45 10.15
N CYS A 51 30.05 12.66 11.03
CA CYS A 51 30.66 11.49 11.65
C CYS A 51 30.13 10.13 11.14
N THR A 52 29.28 10.10 10.11
CA THR A 52 28.76 8.83 9.57
C THR A 52 29.58 8.40 8.35
N SER A 53 30.38 7.35 8.46
CA SER A 53 30.97 6.70 7.29
C SER A 53 29.89 5.95 6.51
N LEU A 54 29.86 6.16 5.19
CA LEU A 54 28.93 5.51 4.29
C LEU A 54 29.10 3.98 4.35
N PRO A 55 28.01 3.19 4.35
CA PRO A 55 28.08 1.74 4.19
C PRO A 55 28.49 1.30 2.76
N TYR A 56 28.76 2.24 1.84
CA TYR A 56 29.06 1.98 0.43
C TYR A 56 30.17 2.92 -0.13
N PRO A 57 30.89 2.53 -1.21
CA PRO A 57 31.95 3.36 -1.80
C PRO A 57 31.42 4.66 -2.45
N GLU A 58 31.97 5.82 -2.11
CA GLU A 58 31.54 7.16 -2.58
C GLU A 58 31.42 7.30 -4.11
N LYS A 59 32.32 6.65 -4.87
CA LYS A 59 32.33 6.73 -6.34
C LYS A 59 31.06 6.16 -6.98
N GLU A 60 30.41 5.18 -6.37
CA GLU A 60 29.20 4.57 -6.93
C GLU A 60 27.96 5.41 -6.65
N LEU A 61 27.92 6.09 -5.50
CA LEU A 61 26.84 6.98 -5.09
C LEU A 61 26.77 8.24 -5.99
N HIS A 62 27.92 8.86 -6.28
CA HIS A 62 27.99 10.04 -7.14
C HIS A 62 27.49 9.75 -8.58
N ARG A 63 27.85 8.58 -9.11
CA ARG A 63 27.41 8.13 -10.44
C ARG A 63 25.89 7.95 -10.54
N PHE A 64 25.25 7.54 -9.44
CA PHE A 64 23.80 7.36 -9.38
C PHE A 64 23.03 8.69 -9.37
N LEU A 65 23.59 9.71 -8.73
CA LEU A 65 23.00 11.04 -8.61
C LEU A 65 23.11 11.85 -9.91
N GLU A 66 24.26 11.81 -10.59
CA GLU A 66 24.47 12.52 -11.86
C GLU A 66 23.50 12.07 -12.96
N ASN A 67 23.09 10.80 -12.94
CA ASN A 67 22.15 10.24 -13.91
C ASN A 67 20.68 10.59 -13.65
N LYS A 68 20.33 11.21 -12.51
CA LYS A 68 18.94 11.55 -12.14
C LYS A 68 18.63 13.04 -12.01
N THR A 69 19.62 13.92 -12.14
CA THR A 69 19.39 15.36 -12.04
C THR A 69 18.81 15.92 -13.37
N PRO A 70 17.60 16.53 -13.39
CA PRO A 70 17.08 17.14 -14.60
C PRO A 70 17.85 18.42 -14.95
N LYS A 71 18.30 18.56 -16.20
CA LYS A 71 18.86 19.82 -16.71
C LYS A 71 17.75 20.85 -16.87
N VAL A 72 17.84 21.96 -16.14
CA VAL A 72 16.91 23.10 -16.21
C VAL A 72 16.99 23.76 -17.59
N ARG A 73 15.85 23.91 -18.28
CA ARG A 73 15.69 24.80 -19.44
C ARG A 73 14.48 25.69 -19.20
N GLY A 74 14.70 27.00 -19.14
CA GLY A 74 13.64 28.00 -19.03
C GLY A 74 13.18 28.54 -20.39
N LYS A 75 11.86 28.67 -20.57
CA LYS A 75 11.11 29.92 -20.78
C LYS A 75 9.68 29.61 -21.28
N ALA A 76 8.80 30.56 -21.00
CA ALA A 76 7.34 30.51 -21.00
C ALA A 76 6.68 30.19 -22.35
N ASP A 77 5.46 29.64 -22.29
CA ASP A 77 4.31 30.22 -23.00
C ASP A 77 2.97 29.70 -22.43
N ASN A 78 2.06 30.65 -22.21
CA ASN A 78 0.72 30.48 -21.65
C ASN A 78 -0.20 29.70 -22.60
N LYS A 79 -0.65 28.53 -22.16
CA LYS A 79 -1.95 27.92 -22.51
C LYS A 79 -2.26 26.83 -21.50
N ILE A 80 -3.35 26.99 -20.74
CA ILE A 80 -3.88 25.98 -19.83
C ILE A 80 -4.38 24.81 -20.70
N VAL A 81 -3.52 23.82 -20.87
CA VAL A 81 -3.82 22.51 -21.43
C VAL A 81 -3.10 21.55 -20.50
N ASN A 82 -3.80 20.54 -19.99
CA ASN A 82 -3.23 19.45 -19.18
C ASN A 82 -2.09 18.76 -19.95
N LYS A 83 -0.87 19.31 -19.87
CA LYS A 83 0.34 18.75 -20.50
C LYS A 83 0.76 17.55 -19.66
N ARG A 84 0.38 16.36 -20.11
CA ARG A 84 0.97 15.11 -19.62
C ARG A 84 2.46 15.15 -19.96
N SER A 85 3.33 15.00 -18.95
CA SER A 85 4.75 14.74 -19.21
C SER A 85 4.94 13.37 -19.88
N ASN A 86 6.10 13.13 -20.51
CA ASN A 86 6.43 11.88 -21.22
C ASN A 86 6.24 10.58 -20.39
N ASN A 87 6.04 10.67 -19.07
CA ASN A 87 5.82 9.54 -18.16
C ASN A 87 4.37 9.40 -17.66
N GLY A 88 3.41 10.16 -18.20
CA GLY A 88 1.99 10.08 -17.80
C GLY A 88 1.65 10.76 -16.47
N LYS A 89 2.63 11.38 -15.78
CA LYS A 89 2.41 12.20 -14.57
C LYS A 89 1.64 13.48 -14.93
N LEU A 90 0.63 13.81 -14.12
CA LEU A 90 -0.10 15.07 -14.18
C LEU A 90 0.76 16.21 -13.60
N ASP A 91 0.73 17.36 -14.28
CA ASP A 91 1.50 18.55 -13.92
C ASP A 91 0.67 19.51 -13.07
N PHE A 92 1.16 19.78 -11.85
CA PHE A 92 0.59 20.74 -10.90
C PHE A 92 1.59 21.82 -10.51
N SER A 93 2.60 22.08 -11.34
CA SER A 93 3.65 23.08 -11.08
C SER A 93 3.11 24.52 -10.91
N HIS A 94 1.89 24.79 -11.36
CA HIS A 94 1.20 26.06 -11.16
C HIS A 94 0.71 26.27 -9.71
N ILE A 95 0.65 25.22 -8.88
CA ILE A 95 0.28 25.31 -7.47
C ILE A 95 1.58 25.27 -6.64
N PRO A 96 1.88 26.29 -5.81
CA PRO A 96 3.02 26.26 -4.90
C PRO A 96 3.02 25.00 -4.03
N ILE A 97 4.18 24.39 -3.77
CA ILE A 97 4.27 23.09 -3.08
C ILE A 97 3.60 23.14 -1.70
N GLU A 98 3.79 24.22 -0.95
CA GLU A 98 3.16 24.48 0.35
C GLU A 98 1.63 24.54 0.30
N GLU A 99 1.05 24.85 -0.86
CA GLU A 99 -0.39 24.89 -1.07
C GLU A 99 -0.94 23.56 -1.59
N GLN A 100 -0.10 22.70 -2.15
CA GLN A 100 -0.51 21.38 -2.66
C GLN A 100 -0.98 20.46 -1.53
N VAL A 101 -1.97 19.63 -1.84
CA VAL A 101 -2.54 18.64 -0.94
C VAL A 101 -2.28 17.23 -1.49
N VAL A 102 -1.81 16.36 -0.60
CA VAL A 102 -1.67 14.91 -0.82
C VAL A 102 -2.68 14.20 0.06
N VAL A 103 -3.63 13.48 -0.52
CA VAL A 103 -4.63 12.72 0.25
C VAL A 103 -4.17 11.28 0.43
N LEU A 104 -4.20 10.82 1.69
CA LEU A 104 -3.77 9.50 2.12
C LEU A 104 -4.98 8.70 2.64
N PHE A 105 -5.21 7.52 2.08
CA PHE A 105 -6.33 6.64 2.45
C PHE A 105 -5.83 5.44 3.27
N PRO A 106 -6.30 5.24 4.52
CA PRO A 106 -5.85 4.16 5.38
C PRO A 106 -6.29 2.78 4.88
N GLY A 107 -5.66 1.75 5.43
CA GLY A 107 -5.95 0.35 5.11
C GLY A 107 -6.56 -0.42 6.28
N GLN A 108 -6.70 -1.74 6.11
CA GLN A 108 -7.19 -2.65 7.15
C GLN A 108 -6.32 -2.58 8.41
N GLY A 109 -6.96 -2.63 9.58
CA GLY A 109 -6.33 -2.47 10.89
C GLY A 109 -6.57 -1.10 11.52
N THR A 110 -7.16 -0.14 10.79
CA THR A 110 -7.51 1.17 11.34
C THR A 110 -8.97 1.31 11.77
N GLN A 111 -9.83 0.32 11.45
CA GLN A 111 -11.23 0.32 11.85
C GLN A 111 -11.39 0.24 13.38
N TYR A 112 -12.42 0.91 13.90
CA TYR A 112 -12.79 0.86 15.31
C TYR A 112 -14.28 1.11 15.48
N VAL A 113 -14.89 0.53 16.50
CA VAL A 113 -16.30 0.80 16.82
C VAL A 113 -16.44 2.26 17.26
N GLY A 114 -17.37 2.98 16.63
CA GLY A 114 -17.54 4.42 16.76
C GLY A 114 -16.91 5.21 15.62
N MET A 115 -16.23 4.56 14.66
CA MET A 115 -15.87 5.25 13.42
C MET A 115 -17.14 5.68 12.67
N GLY A 116 -17.12 6.87 12.08
CA GLY A 116 -18.29 7.50 11.48
C GLY A 116 -18.92 8.58 12.37
N LYS A 117 -18.74 8.54 13.70
CA LYS A 117 -19.38 9.49 14.63
C LYS A 117 -19.04 10.94 14.35
N LYS A 118 -17.87 11.23 13.78
CA LYS A 118 -17.40 12.60 13.53
C LYS A 118 -17.86 13.17 12.20
N VAL A 119 -18.48 12.34 11.36
CA VAL A 119 -18.86 12.71 9.99
C VAL A 119 -20.37 12.63 9.74
N VAL A 120 -21.14 12.03 10.66
CA VAL A 120 -22.61 11.89 10.53
C VAL A 120 -23.38 13.21 10.59
N ASP A 121 -22.76 14.30 11.04
CA ASP A 121 -23.36 15.64 11.03
C ASP A 121 -23.44 16.25 9.61
N CYS A 122 -22.80 15.62 8.63
CA CYS A 122 -22.84 16.02 7.22
C CYS A 122 -23.87 15.19 6.43
N SER A 123 -24.86 15.83 5.81
CA SER A 123 -25.90 15.15 5.02
C SER A 123 -25.34 14.30 3.88
N LYS A 124 -24.35 14.82 3.15
CA LYS A 124 -23.66 14.09 2.07
C LYS A 124 -23.01 12.79 2.54
N VAL A 125 -22.50 12.78 3.78
CA VAL A 125 -21.90 11.58 4.38
C VAL A 125 -22.96 10.53 4.65
N ILE A 126 -24.12 10.93 5.18
CA ILE A 126 -25.24 10.01 5.40
C ILE A 126 -25.68 9.36 4.08
N ASP A 127 -25.74 10.12 2.99
CA ASP A 127 -26.12 9.60 1.67
C ASP A 127 -25.10 8.56 1.15
N ILE A 128 -23.80 8.79 1.38
CA ILE A 128 -22.75 7.81 1.05
C ILE A 128 -22.95 6.50 1.81
N TYR A 129 -23.25 6.56 3.11
CA TYR A 129 -23.50 5.36 3.91
C TYR A 129 -24.79 4.63 3.53
N LYS A 130 -25.86 5.35 3.20
CA LYS A 130 -27.12 4.77 2.70
C LYS A 130 -26.88 4.02 1.39
N LYS A 131 -26.25 4.68 0.42
CA LYS A 131 -25.88 4.09 -0.86
C LYS A 131 -24.96 2.87 -0.70
N ALA A 132 -24.02 2.94 0.24
CA ALA A 132 -23.18 1.79 0.58
C ALA A 132 -24.01 0.63 1.13
N SER A 133 -24.93 0.91 2.06
CA SER A 133 -25.78 -0.09 2.69
C SER A 133 -26.70 -0.78 1.69
N GLU A 134 -27.21 -0.05 0.69
CA GLU A 134 -27.95 -0.62 -0.45
C GLU A 134 -27.09 -1.59 -1.27
N ILE A 135 -25.83 -1.25 -1.58
CA ILE A 135 -24.95 -2.15 -2.34
C ILE A 135 -24.53 -3.37 -1.51
N LEU A 136 -24.29 -3.16 -0.21
CA LEU A 136 -23.79 -4.18 0.70
C LEU A 136 -24.88 -5.10 1.24
N GLN A 137 -26.14 -4.66 1.23
CA GLN A 137 -27.32 -5.35 1.77
C GLN A 137 -27.30 -5.51 3.30
N TYR A 138 -26.67 -4.56 4.00
CA TYR A 138 -26.72 -4.42 5.45
C TYR A 138 -26.40 -2.99 5.86
N ASP A 139 -26.81 -2.58 7.06
CA ASP A 139 -26.54 -1.24 7.59
C ASP A 139 -25.06 -1.11 8.00
N LEU A 140 -24.27 -0.52 7.09
CA LEU A 140 -22.84 -0.32 7.32
C LEU A 140 -22.60 0.73 8.39
N LEU A 141 -23.39 1.81 8.42
CA LEU A 141 -23.19 2.90 9.36
C LEU A 141 -23.43 2.42 10.79
N LYS A 142 -24.51 1.67 11.02
CA LYS A 142 -24.80 1.07 12.32
C LYS A 142 -23.66 0.16 12.77
N LEU A 143 -23.13 -0.68 11.89
CA LEU A 143 -21.98 -1.53 12.20
C LEU A 143 -20.73 -0.71 12.59
N CYS A 144 -20.45 0.38 11.87
CA CYS A 144 -19.34 1.28 12.19
C CYS A 144 -19.53 1.97 13.56
N LEU A 145 -20.74 2.43 13.88
CA LEU A 145 -21.04 3.20 15.08
C LEU A 145 -21.14 2.33 16.35
N GLU A 146 -21.76 1.16 16.23
CA GLU A 146 -22.21 0.32 17.36
C GLU A 146 -21.49 -1.03 17.45
N GLY A 147 -20.92 -1.52 16.34
CA GLY A 147 -20.24 -2.82 16.30
C GLY A 147 -21.23 -3.99 16.16
N PRO A 148 -20.91 -5.18 16.71
CA PRO A 148 -19.82 -5.47 17.65
C PRO A 148 -18.44 -5.45 16.99
N LYS A 149 -17.39 -5.16 17.78
CA LYS A 149 -15.98 -5.11 17.32
C LYS A 149 -15.57 -6.40 16.58
N SER A 150 -15.93 -7.55 17.14
CA SER A 150 -15.61 -8.87 16.55
C SER A 150 -16.20 -9.09 15.16
N LYS A 151 -17.33 -8.43 14.82
CA LYS A 151 -17.89 -8.44 13.48
C LYS A 151 -17.19 -7.43 12.60
N LEU A 152 -17.01 -6.20 13.09
CA LEU A 152 -16.36 -5.13 12.32
C LEU A 152 -14.93 -5.49 11.89
N ASP A 153 -14.19 -6.23 12.72
CA ASP A 153 -12.81 -6.64 12.42
C ASP A 153 -12.68 -7.75 11.37
N GLN A 154 -13.77 -8.46 11.05
CA GLN A 154 -13.70 -9.46 9.98
C GLN A 154 -13.44 -8.75 8.65
N THR A 155 -12.54 -9.31 7.84
CA THR A 155 -12.11 -8.74 6.56
C THR A 155 -13.29 -8.37 5.66
N VAL A 156 -14.34 -9.21 5.62
CA VAL A 156 -15.57 -8.97 4.84
C VAL A 156 -16.30 -7.67 5.21
N TYR A 157 -16.20 -7.22 6.46
CA TYR A 157 -16.85 -6.01 6.95
C TYR A 157 -15.88 -4.83 7.07
N SER A 158 -14.67 -5.05 7.60
CA SER A 158 -13.68 -3.99 7.81
C SER A 158 -13.28 -3.30 6.50
N GLN A 159 -13.11 -4.03 5.40
CA GLN A 159 -12.70 -3.42 4.13
C GLN A 159 -13.75 -2.46 3.55
N PRO A 160 -15.03 -2.86 3.36
CA PRO A 160 -16.08 -1.91 2.99
C PRO A 160 -16.20 -0.74 3.99
N ALA A 161 -16.11 -1.04 5.29
CA ALA A 161 -16.27 -0.04 6.32
C ALA A 161 -15.18 1.04 6.26
N ILE A 162 -13.91 0.66 6.08
CA ILE A 162 -12.79 1.61 5.93
C ILE A 162 -12.92 2.39 4.62
N PHE A 163 -13.24 1.72 3.51
CA PHE A 163 -13.39 2.37 2.21
C PHE A 163 -14.48 3.46 2.24
N VAL A 164 -15.67 3.13 2.73
CA VAL A 164 -16.80 4.07 2.81
C VAL A 164 -16.51 5.19 3.81
N SER A 165 -15.99 4.84 5.00
CA SER A 165 -15.63 5.82 6.04
C SER A 165 -14.59 6.82 5.55
N SER A 166 -13.64 6.38 4.72
CA SER A 166 -12.59 7.26 4.19
C SER A 166 -13.12 8.25 3.16
N LEU A 167 -14.03 7.83 2.29
CA LEU A 167 -14.69 8.74 1.35
C LEU A 167 -15.66 9.69 2.07
N ALA A 168 -16.35 9.22 3.11
CA ALA A 168 -17.15 10.07 3.99
C ALA A 168 -16.30 11.15 4.69
N ALA A 169 -15.15 10.77 5.26
CA ALA A 169 -14.22 11.72 5.87
C ALA A 169 -13.71 12.76 4.86
N TRP A 170 -13.48 12.36 3.61
CA TRP A 170 -13.13 13.29 2.54
C TRP A 170 -14.26 14.28 2.20
N GLU A 171 -15.52 13.82 2.11
CA GLU A 171 -16.65 14.73 1.91
C GLU A 171 -16.80 15.74 3.06
N LYS A 172 -16.60 15.29 4.30
CA LYS A 172 -16.58 16.19 5.47
C LYS A 172 -15.46 17.22 5.36
N ALA A 173 -14.24 16.78 5.03
CA ALA A 173 -13.09 17.66 4.87
C ALA A 173 -13.36 18.74 3.80
N LYS A 174 -13.93 18.36 2.65
CA LYS A 174 -14.32 19.32 1.60
C LYS A 174 -15.39 20.31 2.06
N ALA A 175 -16.35 19.87 2.88
CA ALA A 175 -17.38 20.75 3.42
C ALA A 175 -16.80 21.79 4.40
N GLU A 176 -15.74 21.44 5.12
CA GLU A 176 -15.03 22.37 6.00
C GLU A 176 -14.05 23.28 5.25
N ASN A 177 -13.52 22.83 4.12
CA ASN A 177 -12.60 23.61 3.28
C ASN A 177 -12.79 23.30 1.78
N GLU A 178 -13.56 24.15 1.11
CA GLU A 178 -13.92 23.99 -0.30
C GLU A 178 -12.70 24.04 -1.25
N THR A 179 -11.61 24.69 -0.83
CA THR A 179 -10.38 24.80 -1.64
C THR A 179 -9.59 23.50 -1.71
N LEU A 180 -9.85 22.52 -0.83
CA LEU A 180 -9.08 21.27 -0.78
C LEU A 180 -9.09 20.52 -2.10
N SER A 181 -10.23 20.46 -2.77
CA SER A 181 -10.36 19.74 -4.03
C SER A 181 -9.48 20.34 -5.13
N ALA A 182 -9.47 21.67 -5.24
CA ALA A 182 -8.68 22.38 -6.25
C ALA A 182 -7.16 22.27 -6.01
N ARG A 183 -6.74 22.04 -4.76
CA ARG A 183 -5.33 21.94 -4.37
C ARG A 183 -4.83 20.50 -4.27
N THR A 184 -5.69 19.50 -4.44
CA THR A 184 -5.28 18.09 -4.35
C THR A 184 -4.54 17.66 -5.61
N THR A 185 -3.25 17.39 -5.47
CA THR A 185 -2.37 17.04 -6.60
C THR A 185 -2.04 15.54 -6.65
N ASP A 186 -2.07 14.88 -5.50
CA ASP A 186 -1.76 13.45 -5.37
C ASP A 186 -2.73 12.74 -4.42
N VAL A 187 -2.95 11.47 -4.70
CA VAL A 187 -3.71 10.55 -3.85
C VAL A 187 -2.96 9.22 -3.72
N ALA A 188 -2.87 8.68 -2.51
CA ALA A 188 -2.28 7.38 -2.25
C ALA A 188 -3.09 6.65 -1.20
N GLY A 189 -3.28 5.34 -1.36
CA GLY A 189 -4.05 4.55 -0.40
C GLY A 189 -3.31 3.28 -0.03
N PHE A 190 -3.35 2.91 1.25
CA PHE A 190 -2.69 1.70 1.74
C PHE A 190 -3.60 0.49 1.54
N SER A 191 -3.19 -0.46 0.69
CA SER A 191 -3.98 -1.68 0.41
C SER A 191 -5.41 -1.35 -0.03
N ILE A 192 -6.42 -1.63 0.80
CA ILE A 192 -7.83 -1.32 0.52
C ILE A 192 -8.06 0.19 0.27
N GLY A 193 -7.27 1.06 0.89
CA GLY A 193 -7.34 2.51 0.66
C GLY A 193 -7.08 2.92 -0.80
N GLU A 194 -6.40 2.10 -1.60
CA GLU A 194 -6.15 2.38 -3.03
C GLU A 194 -7.46 2.47 -3.83
N PHE A 195 -8.51 1.73 -3.41
CA PHE A 195 -9.83 1.83 -4.03
C PHE A 195 -10.47 3.20 -3.77
N ALA A 196 -10.30 3.75 -2.56
CA ALA A 196 -10.77 5.10 -2.26
C ALA A 196 -9.97 6.16 -3.04
N ALA A 197 -8.65 5.92 -3.24
CA ALA A 197 -7.83 6.75 -4.12
C ALA A 197 -8.32 6.72 -5.57
N PHE A 198 -8.71 5.56 -6.11
CA PHE A 198 -9.30 5.45 -7.45
C PHE A 198 -10.64 6.17 -7.59
N VAL A 199 -11.47 6.18 -6.54
CA VAL A 199 -12.74 6.93 -6.56
C VAL A 199 -12.48 8.42 -6.51
N LEU A 200 -11.63 8.89 -5.59
CA LEU A 200 -11.33 10.32 -5.48
C LEU A 200 -10.72 10.90 -6.76
N SER A 201 -9.87 10.13 -7.41
CA SER A 201 -9.24 10.49 -8.69
C SER A 201 -10.12 10.29 -9.93
N GLU A 202 -11.35 9.81 -9.75
CA GLU A 202 -12.34 9.53 -10.82
C GLU A 202 -11.94 8.43 -11.80
N ILE A 203 -11.04 7.52 -11.40
CA ILE A 203 -10.71 6.30 -12.17
C ILE A 203 -11.85 5.29 -12.11
N LEU A 204 -12.46 5.13 -10.93
CA LEU A 204 -13.59 4.24 -10.68
C LEU A 204 -14.78 5.05 -10.14
N SER A 205 -16.00 4.62 -10.48
CA SER A 205 -17.19 5.08 -9.78
C SER A 205 -17.20 4.56 -8.34
N PHE A 206 -17.91 5.25 -7.44
CA PHE A 206 -18.07 4.78 -6.06
C PHE A 206 -18.71 3.38 -6.02
N GLU A 207 -19.74 3.16 -6.82
CA GLU A 207 -20.50 1.91 -6.87
C GLU A 207 -19.66 0.74 -7.35
N ASP A 208 -18.91 0.93 -8.44
CA ASP A 208 -18.07 -0.14 -8.97
C ASP A 208 -16.90 -0.44 -8.04
N ALA A 209 -16.28 0.61 -7.47
CA ALA A 209 -15.26 0.42 -6.46
C ALA A 209 -15.80 -0.34 -5.24
N LEU A 210 -16.98 0.02 -4.71
CA LEU A 210 -17.56 -0.67 -3.55
C LEU A 210 -17.91 -2.13 -3.87
N ARG A 211 -18.44 -2.43 -5.06
CA ARG A 211 -18.69 -3.82 -5.49
C ARG A 211 -17.38 -4.61 -5.57
N LEU A 212 -16.32 -4.04 -6.13
CA LEU A 212 -15.00 -4.68 -6.16
C LEU A 212 -14.43 -4.88 -4.75
N VAL A 213 -14.60 -3.89 -3.86
CA VAL A 213 -14.19 -3.98 -2.45
C VAL A 213 -14.94 -5.11 -1.73
N LYS A 214 -16.25 -5.22 -1.92
CA LYS A 214 -17.06 -6.33 -1.38
C LYS A 214 -16.52 -7.68 -1.83
N ILE A 215 -16.35 -7.86 -3.14
CA ILE A 215 -15.85 -9.11 -3.73
C ILE A 215 -14.43 -9.44 -3.23
N ARG A 216 -13.55 -8.42 -3.17
CA ARG A 216 -12.20 -8.55 -2.61
C ARG A 216 -12.24 -9.05 -1.18
N ALA A 217 -13.05 -8.40 -0.35
CA ALA A 217 -13.14 -8.67 1.08
C ALA A 217 -13.67 -10.09 1.35
N GLU A 218 -14.72 -10.49 0.64
CA GLU A 218 -15.30 -11.85 0.71
C GLU A 218 -14.28 -12.90 0.27
N ALA A 219 -13.63 -12.72 -0.88
CA ALA A 219 -12.66 -13.68 -1.39
C ALA A 219 -11.41 -13.80 -0.49
N MET A 220 -10.92 -12.69 0.07
CA MET A 220 -9.82 -12.71 1.04
C MET A 220 -10.21 -13.43 2.33
N GLN A 221 -11.42 -13.17 2.85
CA GLN A 221 -11.95 -13.86 4.02
C GLN A 221 -12.02 -15.39 3.79
N GLN A 222 -12.54 -15.83 2.63
CA GLN A 222 -12.63 -17.25 2.31
C GLN A 222 -11.24 -17.91 2.15
N CYS A 223 -10.28 -17.20 1.55
CA CYS A 223 -8.90 -17.67 1.44
C CYS A 223 -8.27 -17.88 2.83
N SER A 224 -8.43 -16.91 3.72
CA SER A 224 -8.01 -16.97 5.12
C SER A 224 -8.60 -18.15 5.90
N LEU A 225 -9.88 -18.45 5.70
CA LEU A 225 -10.54 -19.59 6.37
C LEU A 225 -10.02 -20.95 5.87
N ARG A 226 -9.57 -21.01 4.62
CA ARG A 226 -9.05 -22.24 4.00
C ARG A 226 -7.60 -22.54 4.36
N TYR A 227 -6.79 -21.51 4.55
CA TYR A 227 -5.35 -21.64 4.76
C TYR A 227 -4.93 -20.89 6.04
N PRO A 228 -4.72 -21.61 7.16
CA PRO A 228 -4.20 -21.03 8.40
C PRO A 228 -2.90 -20.28 8.12
N SER A 229 -2.91 -18.98 8.39
CA SER A 229 -1.80 -18.08 8.14
C SER A 229 -2.03 -16.77 8.88
N GLY A 230 -0.97 -15.98 9.03
CA GLY A 230 -1.02 -14.70 9.68
C GLY A 230 -0.01 -13.71 9.11
N MET A 231 0.08 -12.57 9.78
CA MET A 231 1.06 -11.54 9.44
C MET A 231 1.81 -11.11 10.69
N ILE A 232 3.11 -10.87 10.55
CA ILE A 232 3.98 -10.35 11.60
C ILE A 232 4.72 -9.11 11.11
N THR A 233 4.83 -8.09 11.97
CA THR A 233 5.73 -6.96 11.75
C THR A 233 7.13 -7.35 12.21
N LEU A 234 8.10 -7.17 11.32
CA LEU A 234 9.53 -7.29 11.61
C LEU A 234 10.21 -5.93 11.56
N ARG A 235 11.02 -5.64 12.58
CA ARG A 235 11.99 -4.56 12.52
C ARG A 235 13.38 -5.14 12.25
N VAL A 236 13.95 -4.71 11.13
CA VAL A 236 15.20 -5.18 10.53
C VAL A 236 16.22 -4.04 10.44
N ASN A 237 17.50 -4.36 10.42
CA ASN A 237 18.61 -3.43 10.20
C ASN A 237 19.60 -4.00 9.17
N ALA A 238 20.72 -3.32 8.94
CA ALA A 238 21.73 -3.73 7.96
C ALA A 238 22.37 -5.11 8.28
N ALA A 239 22.37 -5.55 9.53
CA ALA A 239 22.88 -6.85 9.94
C ALA A 239 21.83 -7.96 9.88
N THR A 240 20.54 -7.63 9.70
CA THR A 240 19.47 -8.61 9.61
C THR A 240 19.58 -9.41 8.31
N ARG A 241 19.65 -10.73 8.44
CA ARG A 241 19.65 -11.69 7.32
C ARG A 241 18.23 -12.11 6.97
N LEU A 242 17.44 -11.18 6.44
CA LEU A 242 16.00 -11.40 6.24
C LEU A 242 15.72 -12.53 5.24
N GLU A 243 16.40 -12.53 4.09
CA GLU A 243 16.19 -13.53 3.04
C GLU A 243 16.46 -14.95 3.54
N ASP A 244 17.57 -15.13 4.27
CA ASP A 244 17.92 -16.41 4.90
C ASP A 244 16.86 -16.82 5.93
N ALA A 245 16.37 -15.88 6.74
CA ALA A 245 15.33 -16.17 7.73
C ALA A 245 14.02 -16.62 7.10
N LEU A 246 13.61 -16.01 5.99
CA LEU A 246 12.39 -16.38 5.27
C LEU A 246 12.55 -17.77 4.62
N GLU A 247 13.72 -18.09 4.06
CA GLU A 247 13.99 -19.39 3.45
C GLU A 247 14.09 -20.52 4.48
N ASP A 248 14.79 -20.28 5.59
CA ASP A 248 14.88 -21.23 6.69
C ASP A 248 13.49 -21.47 7.33
N ALA A 249 12.67 -20.43 7.46
CA ALA A 249 11.28 -20.57 7.93
C ALA A 249 10.44 -21.43 6.98
N LYS A 250 10.57 -21.23 5.67
CA LYS A 250 9.90 -22.03 4.64
C LYS A 250 10.33 -23.50 4.70
N THR A 251 11.63 -23.74 4.86
CA THR A 251 12.19 -25.10 5.04
C THR A 251 11.62 -25.76 6.28
N TYR A 252 11.57 -25.04 7.41
CA TYR A 252 10.98 -25.53 8.65
C TYR A 252 9.50 -25.90 8.51
N ALA A 253 8.69 -25.04 7.87
CA ALA A 253 7.28 -25.34 7.62
C ALA A 253 7.09 -26.55 6.69
N TRP A 254 7.95 -26.70 5.68
CA TRP A 254 7.94 -27.87 4.79
C TRP A 254 8.21 -29.17 5.55
N GLU A 255 9.22 -29.20 6.43
CA GLU A 255 9.54 -30.35 7.27
C GLU A 255 8.42 -30.73 8.25
N LYS A 256 7.48 -29.80 8.50
CA LYS A 256 6.29 -29.98 9.33
C LYS A 256 5.02 -30.27 8.54
N ASP A 257 5.14 -30.60 7.25
CA ASP A 257 4.02 -30.85 6.33
C ASP A 257 3.01 -29.67 6.25
N GLU A 258 3.47 -28.44 6.49
CA GLU A 258 2.69 -27.21 6.34
C GLU A 258 3.06 -26.49 5.03
N LEU A 259 2.13 -25.67 4.51
CA LEU A 259 2.41 -24.77 3.39
C LEU A 259 3.64 -23.89 3.71
N PRO A 260 4.71 -23.94 2.89
CA PRO A 260 5.92 -23.12 3.08
C PRO A 260 5.68 -21.68 2.58
N LEU A 261 4.85 -20.93 3.30
CA LEU A 261 4.55 -19.53 3.01
C LEU A 261 5.30 -18.63 3.99
N CYS A 262 6.23 -17.82 3.50
CA CYS A 262 6.90 -16.79 4.28
C CYS A 262 7.43 -15.71 3.32
N GLU A 263 6.67 -14.62 3.16
CA GLU A 263 6.93 -13.60 2.15
C GLU A 263 6.74 -12.20 2.72
N VAL A 264 7.51 -11.22 2.23
CA VAL A 264 7.23 -9.81 2.54
C VAL A 264 5.87 -9.44 1.94
N ALA A 265 4.96 -8.99 2.79
CA ALA A 265 3.61 -8.55 2.44
C ALA A 265 3.48 -7.02 2.42
N ASN A 266 4.24 -6.30 3.24
CA ASN A 266 4.24 -4.84 3.24
C ASN A 266 5.64 -4.27 3.54
N TYR A 267 6.03 -3.25 2.77
CA TYR A 267 7.16 -2.38 3.07
C TYR A 267 6.60 -1.09 3.69
N LEU A 268 6.77 -0.87 5.00
CA LEU A 268 6.09 0.22 5.70
C LEU A 268 6.92 1.51 5.70
N PHE A 269 8.15 1.42 6.20
CA PHE A 269 9.15 2.49 6.27
C PHE A 269 10.52 1.86 6.56
N CYS A 270 11.59 2.66 6.55
CA CYS A 270 12.95 2.15 6.67
C CYS A 270 13.12 1.23 7.89
N GLY A 271 13.59 0.01 7.61
CA GLY A 271 13.81 -1.04 8.59
C GLY A 271 12.55 -1.70 9.14
N VAL A 272 11.34 -1.44 8.62
CA VAL A 272 10.11 -2.11 9.08
C VAL A 272 9.32 -2.70 7.93
N LYS A 273 9.12 -4.01 8.01
CA LYS A 273 8.39 -4.81 7.02
C LYS A 273 7.31 -5.64 7.72
N VAL A 274 6.28 -6.01 6.98
CA VAL A 274 5.31 -7.02 7.42
C VAL A 274 5.52 -8.27 6.58
N ILE A 275 5.60 -9.41 7.25
CA ILE A 275 5.74 -10.72 6.62
C ILE A 275 4.40 -11.43 6.72
N GLY A 276 3.87 -11.88 5.59
CA GLY A 276 2.75 -12.82 5.54
C GLY A 276 3.30 -14.24 5.53
N ALA A 277 2.86 -15.07 6.46
CA ALA A 277 3.45 -16.38 6.69
C ALA A 277 2.44 -17.40 7.21
N SER A 278 2.74 -18.69 6.99
CA SER A 278 2.06 -19.81 7.65
C SER A 278 2.42 -19.88 9.14
N GLU A 279 1.70 -20.67 9.93
CA GLU A 279 1.82 -20.64 11.39
C GLU A 279 3.18 -21.13 11.87
N ASN A 280 3.72 -22.22 11.30
CA ASN A 280 5.07 -22.67 11.67
C ASN A 280 6.16 -21.70 11.21
N CYS A 281 5.99 -21.02 10.08
CA CYS A 281 6.91 -19.96 9.65
C CYS A 281 6.93 -18.80 10.67
N ILE A 282 5.76 -18.38 11.17
CA ILE A 282 5.66 -17.34 12.20
C ILE A 282 6.36 -17.80 13.49
N ASN A 283 6.09 -19.02 13.94
CA ASN A 283 6.71 -19.59 15.13
C ASN A 283 8.23 -19.68 14.98
N PHE A 284 8.72 -20.09 13.81
CA PHE A 284 10.14 -20.13 13.51
C PHE A 284 10.79 -18.75 13.63
N LEU A 285 10.20 -17.72 13.01
CA LEU A 285 10.75 -16.36 13.05
C LEU A 285 10.75 -15.78 14.47
N ASN A 286 9.72 -16.05 15.27
CA ASN A 286 9.67 -15.67 16.69
C ASN A 286 10.79 -16.33 17.49
N ASN A 287 10.99 -17.65 17.30
CA ASN A 287 11.96 -18.42 18.08
C ASN A 287 13.43 -18.17 17.66
N ASN A 288 13.65 -17.59 16.48
CA ASN A 288 14.98 -17.33 15.94
C ASN A 288 15.28 -15.83 15.83
N GLN A 289 14.62 -14.99 16.63
CA GLN A 289 14.78 -13.54 16.60
C GLN A 289 16.26 -13.10 16.77
N GLU A 290 16.98 -13.69 17.72
CA GLU A 290 18.40 -13.37 17.96
C GLU A 290 19.30 -13.82 16.81
N LYS A 291 19.06 -15.03 16.28
CA LYS A 291 19.83 -15.63 15.17
C LYS A 291 19.85 -14.74 13.92
N TYR A 292 18.71 -14.11 13.60
CA TYR A 292 18.58 -13.24 12.42
C TYR A 292 18.62 -11.74 12.76
N VAL A 293 18.93 -11.39 14.01
CA VAL A 293 19.08 -9.99 14.45
C VAL A 293 17.81 -9.17 14.21
N PHE A 294 16.63 -9.73 14.49
CA PHE A 294 15.39 -8.96 14.46
C PHE A 294 15.28 -8.10 15.74
N GLN A 295 14.98 -6.82 15.57
CA GLN A 295 14.80 -5.92 16.72
C GLN A 295 13.41 -6.02 17.33
N VAL A 296 12.41 -6.31 16.50
CA VAL A 296 11.01 -6.46 16.90
C VAL A 296 10.39 -7.54 16.04
N VAL A 297 9.68 -8.47 16.67
CA VAL A 297 8.75 -9.40 16.02
C VAL A 297 7.39 -9.24 16.69
N LYS A 298 6.37 -8.83 15.95
CA LYS A 298 5.02 -8.60 16.51
C LYS A 298 3.94 -9.13 15.60
N ARG A 299 3.09 -10.02 16.12
CA ARG A 299 1.93 -10.52 15.38
C ARG A 299 0.87 -9.44 15.19
N LEU A 300 0.29 -9.41 13.99
CA LEU A 300 -0.84 -8.55 13.65
C LEU A 300 -2.16 -9.28 13.91
N ASP A 301 -3.19 -8.53 14.31
CA ASP A 301 -4.54 -9.05 14.58
C ASP A 301 -5.31 -9.20 13.25
N VAL A 302 -4.84 -10.12 12.41
CA VAL A 302 -5.43 -10.46 11.11
C VAL A 302 -5.38 -11.98 10.91
N ASN A 303 -6.40 -12.50 10.23
CA ASN A 303 -6.61 -13.94 10.08
C ASN A 303 -6.04 -14.52 8.77
N GLY A 304 -5.06 -13.86 8.15
CA GLY A 304 -4.43 -14.39 6.95
C GLY A 304 -3.21 -13.63 6.46
N ALA A 305 -2.37 -14.30 5.69
CA ALA A 305 -1.20 -13.74 5.03
C ALA A 305 -1.57 -12.95 3.76
N PHE A 306 -2.19 -11.78 3.93
CA PHE A 306 -2.56 -10.90 2.80
C PHE A 306 -1.33 -10.38 2.05
N HIS A 307 -1.50 -9.98 0.78
CA HIS A 307 -0.42 -9.43 -0.06
C HIS A 307 0.73 -10.41 -0.35
N THR A 308 0.46 -11.70 -0.23
CA THR A 308 1.40 -12.79 -0.57
C THR A 308 0.87 -13.62 -1.73
N THR A 309 1.69 -14.56 -2.21
CA THR A 309 1.28 -15.54 -3.22
C THR A 309 0.08 -16.41 -2.82
N LEU A 310 -0.26 -16.49 -1.53
CA LEU A 310 -1.47 -17.15 -1.04
C LEU A 310 -2.75 -16.57 -1.66
N MET A 311 -2.75 -15.27 -1.98
CA MET A 311 -3.92 -14.55 -2.48
C MET A 311 -4.10 -14.66 -4.01
N LYS A 312 -3.40 -15.57 -4.71
CA LYS A 312 -3.53 -15.74 -6.17
C LYS A 312 -4.96 -16.05 -6.63
N ASP A 313 -5.69 -16.88 -5.88
CA ASP A 313 -7.10 -17.21 -6.20
C ASP A 313 -8.02 -16.00 -6.03
N VAL A 314 -7.72 -15.14 -5.06
CA VAL A 314 -8.40 -13.85 -4.88
C VAL A 314 -8.13 -12.94 -6.07
N ALA A 315 -6.89 -12.89 -6.57
CA ALA A 315 -6.54 -12.14 -7.77
C ALA A 315 -7.34 -12.63 -9.00
N ASN A 316 -7.52 -13.94 -9.16
CA ASN A 316 -8.35 -14.50 -10.23
C ASN A 316 -9.83 -14.09 -10.10
N THR A 317 -10.35 -14.08 -8.87
CA THR A 317 -11.73 -13.63 -8.58
C THR A 317 -11.90 -12.16 -8.96
N LEU A 318 -10.96 -11.30 -8.56
CA LEU A 318 -10.97 -9.88 -8.92
C LEU A 318 -10.78 -9.65 -10.42
N LYS A 319 -9.96 -10.47 -11.08
CA LYS A 319 -9.77 -10.40 -12.54
C LYS A 319 -11.07 -10.64 -13.29
N ASN A 320 -11.97 -11.48 -12.77
CA ASN A 320 -13.29 -11.67 -13.35
C ASN A 320 -14.21 -10.51 -13.01
N ALA A 321 -14.29 -10.12 -11.74
CA ALA A 321 -15.17 -9.04 -11.29
C ALA A 321 -14.89 -7.69 -11.96
N ILE A 322 -13.62 -7.40 -12.26
CA ILE A 322 -13.24 -6.12 -12.84
C ILE A 322 -13.61 -6.01 -14.32
N LYS A 323 -13.80 -7.11 -15.06
CA LYS A 323 -13.98 -7.08 -16.54
C LYS A 323 -15.01 -6.06 -17.01
N ASP A 324 -16.15 -6.01 -16.34
CA ASP A 324 -17.29 -5.17 -16.73
C ASP A 324 -17.28 -3.79 -16.06
N VAL A 325 -16.28 -3.50 -15.23
CA VAL A 325 -16.12 -2.22 -14.57
C VAL A 325 -15.54 -1.21 -15.55
N LYS A 326 -16.20 -0.05 -15.68
CA LYS A 326 -15.68 1.07 -16.47
C LYS A 326 -14.48 1.69 -15.76
N ILE A 327 -13.37 1.85 -16.49
CA ILE A 327 -12.17 2.51 -15.99
C ILE A 327 -11.98 3.80 -16.78
N ASN A 328 -11.89 4.92 -16.08
CA ASN A 328 -11.53 6.19 -16.69
C ASN A 328 -10.00 6.28 -16.79
N GLU A 329 -9.48 6.71 -17.95
CA GLU A 329 -8.04 6.89 -18.20
C GLU A 329 -7.57 8.34 -17.97
N GLN A 330 -8.45 9.21 -17.48
CA GLN A 330 -8.19 10.62 -17.21
C GLN A 330 -8.40 10.92 -15.72
N PRO A 331 -7.43 10.57 -14.86
CA PRO A 331 -7.54 10.93 -13.45
C PRO A 331 -7.41 12.43 -13.24
N ARG A 332 -8.03 12.93 -12.17
CA ARG A 332 -7.85 14.32 -11.72
C ARG A 332 -6.61 14.55 -10.85
N MET A 333 -6.00 13.50 -10.31
CA MET A 333 -4.84 13.56 -9.42
C MET A 333 -3.83 12.46 -9.74
N ASN A 334 -2.60 12.63 -9.31
CA ASN A 334 -1.59 11.59 -9.43
C ASN A 334 -1.86 10.44 -8.45
N ILE A 335 -1.86 9.19 -8.92
CA ILE A 335 -2.22 8.02 -8.11
C ILE A 335 -1.02 7.07 -8.01
N TYR A 336 -0.79 6.53 -6.82
CA TYR A 336 0.34 5.66 -6.53
C TYR A 336 -0.09 4.20 -6.35
N SER A 337 0.62 3.28 -7.01
CA SER A 337 0.31 1.86 -7.01
C SER A 337 1.03 1.13 -5.88
N ASN A 338 0.27 0.40 -5.05
CA ASN A 338 0.85 -0.47 -4.03
C ASN A 338 1.66 -1.63 -4.64
N TYR A 339 1.27 -2.11 -5.83
CA TYR A 339 1.94 -3.21 -6.53
C TYR A 339 3.33 -2.78 -7.06
N THR A 340 3.39 -1.66 -7.77
CA THR A 340 4.64 -1.22 -8.42
C THR A 340 5.49 -0.33 -7.52
N GLY A 341 4.90 0.32 -6.52
CA GLY A 341 5.56 1.35 -5.70
C GLY A 341 5.83 2.65 -6.47
N LYS A 342 5.18 2.84 -7.62
CA LYS A 342 5.34 3.97 -8.54
C LYS A 342 3.99 4.58 -8.86
N LEU A 343 4.00 5.68 -9.61
CA LEU A 343 2.79 6.23 -10.22
C LEU A 343 2.10 5.17 -11.08
N HIS A 344 0.77 5.15 -11.05
CA HIS A 344 -0.03 4.37 -11.97
C HIS A 344 0.20 4.84 -13.41
N ILE A 345 0.20 3.87 -14.32
CA ILE A 345 0.15 4.16 -15.75
C ILE A 345 -1.33 4.27 -16.10
N TYR A 346 -1.79 5.45 -16.49
CA TYR A 346 -3.20 5.74 -16.81
C TYR A 346 -3.60 5.17 -18.16
N ASN A 347 -3.66 3.84 -18.19
CA ASN A 347 -4.20 3.05 -19.26
C ASN A 347 -5.07 1.97 -18.65
N GLU A 348 -6.25 1.74 -19.22
CA GLU A 348 -7.26 0.83 -18.70
C GLU A 348 -6.67 -0.55 -18.39
N LYS A 349 -5.95 -1.15 -19.34
CA LYS A 349 -5.35 -2.48 -19.16
C LYS A 349 -4.35 -2.49 -18.01
N ARG A 350 -3.51 -1.45 -17.89
CA ARG A 350 -2.51 -1.34 -16.82
C ARG A 350 -3.14 -1.14 -15.45
N ILE A 351 -4.21 -0.36 -15.35
CA ILE A 351 -4.97 -0.17 -14.11
C ILE A 351 -5.62 -1.49 -13.68
N ARG A 352 -6.27 -2.22 -14.61
CA ARG A 352 -6.83 -3.56 -14.34
C ARG A 352 -5.77 -4.51 -13.82
N GLU A 353 -4.63 -4.59 -14.51
CA GLU A 353 -3.50 -5.41 -14.12
C GLU A 353 -2.99 -5.05 -12.71
N ALA A 354 -2.88 -3.75 -12.40
CA ALA A 354 -2.42 -3.29 -11.11
C ALA A 354 -3.41 -3.66 -9.98
N ILE A 355 -4.70 -3.43 -10.16
CA ILE A 355 -5.75 -3.78 -9.17
C ILE A 355 -5.73 -5.29 -8.89
N VAL A 356 -5.67 -6.10 -9.94
CA VAL A 356 -5.64 -7.57 -9.81
C VAL A 356 -4.38 -8.05 -9.09
N LYS A 357 -3.21 -7.52 -9.47
CA LYS A 357 -1.93 -7.96 -8.87
C LYS A 357 -1.73 -7.43 -7.45
N GLN A 358 -2.37 -6.33 -7.08
CA GLN A 358 -2.22 -5.71 -5.77
C GLN A 358 -2.52 -6.67 -4.60
N VAL A 359 -3.53 -7.52 -4.74
CA VAL A 359 -3.98 -8.38 -3.64
C VAL A 359 -3.00 -9.51 -3.30
N CYS A 360 -2.18 -9.93 -4.27
CA CYS A 360 -1.22 -11.02 -4.16
C CYS A 360 0.24 -10.57 -4.31
N SER A 361 0.50 -9.27 -4.15
CA SER A 361 1.83 -8.68 -4.22
C SER A 361 2.05 -7.77 -3.01
N PRO A 362 3.31 -7.59 -2.56
CA PRO A 362 3.61 -6.73 -1.43
C PRO A 362 3.16 -5.29 -1.65
N VAL A 363 2.63 -4.68 -0.59
CA VAL A 363 2.33 -3.24 -0.55
C VAL A 363 3.63 -2.45 -0.41
N LYS A 364 4.00 -1.71 -1.45
CA LYS A 364 5.22 -0.89 -1.50
C LYS A 364 5.00 0.52 -0.92
N TRP A 365 4.54 0.59 0.33
CA TRP A 365 4.15 1.86 0.97
C TRP A 365 5.34 2.76 1.29
N GLU A 366 6.46 2.19 1.71
CA GLU A 366 7.73 2.90 1.89
C GLU A 366 8.15 3.63 0.60
N GLN A 367 8.11 2.93 -0.54
CA GLN A 367 8.49 3.46 -1.84
C GLN A 367 7.56 4.60 -2.28
N ILE A 368 6.25 4.45 -2.05
CA ILE A 368 5.26 5.50 -2.32
C ILE A 368 5.57 6.75 -1.50
N GLN A 369 5.81 6.60 -0.19
CA GLN A 369 6.14 7.73 0.69
C GLN A 369 7.44 8.40 0.29
N GLN A 370 8.45 7.65 -0.16
CA GLN A 370 9.70 8.21 -0.68
C GLN A 370 9.45 9.07 -1.94
N LEU A 371 8.58 8.63 -2.86
CA LEU A 371 8.21 9.41 -4.04
C LEU A 371 7.44 10.68 -3.68
N LEU A 372 6.53 10.61 -2.70
CA LEU A 372 5.81 11.78 -2.19
C LEU A 372 6.76 12.76 -1.48
N HIS A 373 7.68 12.24 -0.66
CA HIS A 373 8.70 13.05 0.02
C HIS A 373 9.64 13.73 -0.98
N ALA A 374 10.01 13.06 -2.08
CA ALA A 374 10.85 13.63 -3.13
C ALA A 374 10.22 14.83 -3.87
N LYS A 375 8.93 15.14 -3.63
CA LYS A 375 8.29 16.35 -4.14
C LYS A 375 8.67 17.62 -3.37
N HIS A 376 9.34 17.53 -2.22
CA HIS A 376 9.73 18.71 -1.45
C HIS A 376 10.68 19.62 -2.25
N GLN A 377 10.59 20.93 -1.99
CA GLN A 377 11.49 21.92 -2.58
C GLN A 377 11.91 22.90 -1.48
N ASP A 378 13.21 23.15 -1.31
CA ASP A 378 13.74 24.08 -0.30
C ASP A 378 13.18 23.82 1.11
N PHE A 379 13.05 22.54 1.47
CA PHE A 379 12.43 22.05 2.71
C PHE A 379 10.95 22.42 2.91
N LYS A 380 10.26 22.89 1.87
CA LYS A 380 8.80 23.02 1.83
C LYS A 380 8.16 21.72 1.37
N PHE A 381 7.05 21.38 1.99
CA PHE A 381 6.32 20.13 1.75
C PHE A 381 4.85 20.45 1.45
N PRO A 382 4.17 19.60 0.69
CA PRO A 382 2.72 19.66 0.59
C PRO A 382 2.06 19.34 1.93
N THR A 383 0.78 19.70 2.05
CA THR A 383 -0.07 19.25 3.15
C THR A 383 -0.45 17.80 2.92
N PHE A 384 -0.19 16.92 3.90
CA PHE A 384 -0.58 15.51 3.86
C PHE A 384 -1.86 15.33 4.66
N ILE A 385 -2.92 14.86 4.02
CA ILE A 385 -4.23 14.69 4.66
C ILE A 385 -4.58 13.21 4.70
N GLU A 386 -4.57 12.59 5.88
CA GLU A 386 -5.14 11.25 6.08
C GLU A 386 -6.64 11.34 6.29
N VAL A 387 -7.42 10.73 5.40
CA VAL A 387 -8.89 10.71 5.45
C VAL A 387 -9.39 9.29 5.68
N GLY A 388 -10.10 9.08 6.78
CA GLY A 388 -10.62 7.77 7.17
C GLY A 388 -10.39 7.45 8.64
N PRO A 389 -10.66 6.21 9.06
CA PRO A 389 -10.50 5.82 10.45
C PRO A 389 -9.02 5.70 10.82
N GLY A 390 -8.66 6.12 12.04
CA GLY A 390 -7.30 6.03 12.56
C GLY A 390 -6.36 7.17 12.15
N LYS A 391 -5.07 7.00 12.45
CA LYS A 391 -3.96 7.93 12.16
C LYS A 391 -2.67 7.17 11.81
N GLN A 392 -2.82 5.99 11.24
CA GLN A 392 -1.71 5.04 11.08
C GLN A 392 -0.74 5.53 10.01
N LEU A 393 -1.24 6.14 8.93
CA LEU A 393 -0.38 6.64 7.85
C LEU A 393 0.43 7.85 8.32
N GLY A 394 -0.16 8.74 9.12
CA GLY A 394 0.56 9.83 9.79
C GLY A 394 1.66 9.32 10.71
N ALA A 395 1.41 8.26 11.47
CA ALA A 395 2.43 7.64 12.31
C ALA A 395 3.59 7.05 11.49
N MET A 396 3.31 6.46 10.32
CA MET A 396 4.34 6.01 9.38
C MET A 396 5.11 7.18 8.75
N LEU A 397 4.40 8.25 8.36
CA LEU A 397 5.00 9.45 7.79
C LEU A 397 5.97 10.10 8.78
N LEU A 398 5.63 10.14 10.08
CA LEU A 398 6.51 10.63 11.14
C LEU A 398 7.82 9.83 11.24
N LYS A 399 7.76 8.51 11.00
CA LYS A 399 8.96 7.64 11.01
C LYS A 399 9.87 7.87 9.81
N ILE A 400 9.32 8.37 8.70
CA ILE A 400 10.09 8.67 7.48
C ILE A 400 10.64 10.09 7.52
N SER A 401 9.80 11.09 7.81
CA SER A 401 10.20 12.49 7.79
C SER A 401 9.43 13.31 8.82
N LYS A 402 10.13 13.70 9.89
CA LYS A 402 9.62 14.66 10.88
C LYS A 402 9.28 16.02 10.25
N LYS A 403 9.96 16.41 9.17
CA LYS A 403 9.71 17.68 8.47
C LYS A 403 8.40 17.61 7.67
N ALA A 404 8.18 16.54 6.90
CA ALA A 404 6.92 16.32 6.18
C ALA A 404 5.73 16.21 7.15
N TYR A 405 5.92 15.49 8.27
CA TYR A 405 4.88 15.31 9.29
C TYR A 405 4.38 16.63 9.92
N LYS A 406 5.18 17.72 9.90
CA LYS A 406 4.69 19.03 10.37
C LYS A 406 3.49 19.55 9.57
N ASN A 407 3.32 19.08 8.34
CA ASN A 407 2.22 19.44 7.44
C ASN A 407 1.15 18.33 7.36
N TYR A 408 1.12 17.41 8.33
CA TYR A 408 0.15 16.33 8.39
C TYR A 408 -1.13 16.75 9.11
N ILE A 409 -2.28 16.44 8.50
CA ILE A 409 -3.62 16.66 9.04
C ILE A 409 -4.39 15.34 8.96
N SER A 410 -5.25 15.07 9.94
CA SER A 410 -6.11 13.89 9.98
C SER A 410 -7.56 14.29 10.05
N TYR A 411 -8.36 13.84 9.08
CA TYR A 411 -9.81 13.87 9.15
C TYR A 411 -10.30 12.47 9.49
N THR A 412 -10.49 12.25 10.79
CA THR A 412 -10.95 10.95 11.29
C THR A 412 -12.44 10.79 11.03
N ALA A 413 -12.81 9.68 10.38
CA ALA A 413 -14.20 9.26 10.23
C ALA A 413 -14.85 8.93 11.57
#